data_AF-A0A2Z6NQK1-F1
#
_entry.id   AF-A0A2Z6NQK1-F1
#
_cell.length_a   1.000
_cell.length_b   1.000
_cell.length_c   1.000
_cell.angle_alpha   90.00
_cell.angle_beta   90.00
_cell.angle_gamma   90.00
#
_symmetry.space_group_name_H-M   'P 1'
#
loop_
_entity.id
_entity.type
_entity.pdbx_description
1 polymer ?
#
loop_
_entity_poly.entity_id
_entity_poly.type
_entity_poly.pdbx_seq_one_letter_code
_entity_poly.pdbx_strand_id
1 'polypeptide(L)'
;MSKKKQNKRARKVNVMKKKAKNVNVSGKPKHSLDVNRSNVATKNSRSAATVRRLKMYKNRPVRCSKGRVLSNEFQSKDLPSTRIQPDPRWFVNTRVVDQKELEGFREEMEKYKLSNYNVTIKGKNLPL
;
A
#
# COMPACT_ATOMS: atom_id res chain seq x y z
N MET A 1 -44.17 38.03 -21.36
CA MET A 1 -42.81 37.44 -21.35
C MET A 1 -42.77 36.25 -20.37
N SER A 2 -42.37 35.07 -20.86
CA SER A 2 -42.67 33.76 -20.24
C SER A 2 -41.65 33.32 -19.18
N LYS A 3 -42.13 33.14 -17.94
CA LYS A 3 -41.39 32.58 -16.78
C LYS A 3 -41.03 31.08 -16.93
N LYS A 4 -41.36 30.41 -18.05
CA LYS A 4 -41.00 29.00 -18.32
C LYS A 4 -39.56 28.78 -18.83
N LYS A 5 -38.84 29.84 -19.23
CA LYS A 5 -37.49 29.70 -19.86
C LYS A 5 -36.34 29.62 -18.84
N GLN A 6 -36.55 30.06 -17.59
CA GLN A 6 -35.51 30.05 -16.55
C GLN A 6 -35.34 28.66 -15.89
N ASN A 7 -36.42 27.88 -15.73
CA ASN A 7 -36.38 26.56 -15.08
C ASN A 7 -35.75 25.42 -15.93
N LYS A 8 -35.49 25.63 -17.23
CA LYS A 8 -34.73 24.66 -18.05
C LYS A 8 -33.21 24.79 -17.90
N ARG A 9 -32.69 25.93 -17.45
CA ARG A 9 -31.24 26.14 -17.22
C ARG A 9 -30.76 25.53 -15.91
N ALA A 10 -31.60 25.54 -14.87
CA ALA A 10 -31.25 24.99 -13.55
C ALA A 10 -31.11 23.44 -13.54
N ARG A 11 -31.72 22.72 -14.50
CA ARG A 11 -31.58 21.26 -14.62
C ARG A 11 -30.28 20.81 -15.29
N LYS A 12 -29.46 21.72 -15.83
CA LYS A 12 -28.28 21.39 -16.65
C LYS A 12 -26.95 21.46 -15.91
N VAL A 13 -26.96 21.53 -14.58
CA VAL A 13 -25.74 21.66 -13.73
C VAL A 13 -25.29 20.31 -13.13
N ASN A 14 -26.06 19.23 -13.27
CA ASN A 14 -25.70 17.90 -12.75
C ASN A 14 -25.24 16.91 -13.84
N VAL A 15 -24.40 17.38 -14.77
CA VAL A 15 -23.79 16.50 -15.78
C VAL A 15 -22.51 15.88 -15.21
N MET A 16 -22.59 14.57 -14.93
CA MET A 16 -21.46 13.63 -14.82
C MET A 16 -20.46 13.83 -13.66
N LYS A 17 -20.92 13.69 -12.41
CA LYS A 17 -20.12 12.89 -11.45
C LYS A 17 -20.31 11.43 -11.85
N LYS A 18 -19.40 10.87 -12.66
CA LYS A 18 -19.29 9.41 -12.84
C LYS A 18 -19.05 8.82 -11.45
N LYS A 19 -20.10 8.35 -10.77
CA LYS A 19 -19.96 7.44 -9.63
C LYS A 19 -19.12 6.27 -10.16
N ALA A 20 -17.91 6.09 -9.62
CA ALA A 20 -17.14 4.88 -9.85
C ALA A 20 -18.08 3.72 -9.50
N LYS A 21 -18.33 2.81 -10.46
CA LYS A 21 -19.09 1.61 -10.17
C LYS A 21 -18.35 0.90 -9.05
N ASN A 22 -19.01 0.71 -7.91
CA ASN A 22 -18.46 -0.07 -6.82
C ASN A 22 -18.20 -1.47 -7.41
N VAL A 23 -16.93 -1.87 -7.51
CA VAL A 23 -16.58 -3.18 -8.03
C VAL A 23 -17.08 -4.16 -6.98
N ASN A 24 -18.15 -4.91 -7.28
CA ASN A 24 -18.63 -5.96 -6.38
C ASN A 24 -17.47 -6.90 -6.07
N VAL A 25 -16.99 -6.85 -4.82
CA VAL A 25 -15.97 -7.75 -4.28
C VAL A 25 -16.56 -9.14 -3.98
N SER A 26 -17.88 -9.30 -4.16
CA SER A 26 -18.60 -10.56 -4.03
C SER A 26 -19.05 -11.10 -5.40
N GLY A 27 -18.59 -12.31 -5.74
CA GLY A 27 -19.01 -13.03 -6.93
C GLY A 27 -18.02 -14.12 -7.34
N LYS A 28 -18.51 -15.12 -8.08
CA LYS A 28 -17.67 -16.16 -8.71
C LYS A 28 -16.73 -15.51 -9.74
N PRO A 29 -15.47 -15.94 -9.85
CA PRO A 29 -14.51 -15.33 -10.77
C PRO A 29 -14.93 -15.56 -12.23
N LYS A 30 -14.95 -14.50 -13.03
CA LYS A 30 -15.47 -14.57 -14.42
C LYS A 30 -14.41 -14.92 -15.46
N HIS A 31 -13.13 -14.62 -15.20
CA HIS A 31 -12.03 -14.85 -16.14
C HIS A 31 -10.68 -15.05 -15.45
N SER A 32 -9.65 -15.43 -16.22
CA SER A 32 -8.26 -15.80 -15.82
C SER A 32 -7.47 -14.75 -15.00
N LEU A 33 -7.95 -13.51 -14.93
CA LEU A 33 -7.29 -12.35 -14.29
C LEU A 33 -8.23 -11.62 -13.31
N ASP A 34 -9.31 -12.27 -12.90
CA ASP A 34 -10.25 -11.73 -11.93
C ASP A 34 -9.62 -11.72 -10.52
N VAL A 35 -9.82 -10.64 -9.77
CA VAL A 35 -9.28 -10.48 -8.41
C VAL A 35 -10.17 -11.18 -7.38
N ASN A 36 -11.44 -11.47 -7.72
CA ASN A 36 -12.41 -12.15 -6.86
C ASN A 36 -12.23 -13.69 -6.84
N ARG A 37 -10.99 -14.16 -7.01
CA ARG A 37 -10.64 -15.60 -6.97
C ARG A 37 -10.33 -16.06 -5.55
N SER A 38 -10.37 -17.37 -5.33
CA SER A 38 -9.84 -17.94 -4.09
C SER A 38 -8.32 -17.74 -3.99
N ASN A 39 -7.79 -17.67 -2.77
CA ASN A 39 -6.35 -17.58 -2.52
C ASN A 39 -5.62 -18.92 -2.72
N VAL A 40 -6.35 -20.04 -2.77
CA VAL A 40 -5.79 -21.36 -3.05
C VAL A 40 -5.54 -21.48 -4.55
N ALA A 41 -4.29 -21.71 -4.94
CA ALA A 41 -3.97 -22.03 -6.32
C ALA A 41 -4.45 -23.45 -6.62
N THR A 42 -5.31 -23.61 -7.62
CA THR A 42 -5.67 -24.94 -8.13
C THR A 42 -4.81 -25.26 -9.36
N LYS A 43 -4.65 -26.54 -9.70
CA LYS A 43 -3.80 -27.00 -10.82
C LYS A 43 -4.08 -26.27 -12.16
N ASN A 44 -5.32 -25.81 -12.35
CA ASN A 44 -5.78 -25.15 -13.57
C ASN A 44 -6.04 -23.63 -13.40
N SER A 45 -5.84 -23.05 -12.21
CA SER A 45 -6.16 -21.64 -11.99
C SER A 45 -5.18 -20.92 -11.06
N ARG A 46 -4.88 -19.67 -11.43
CA ARG A 46 -4.05 -18.78 -10.61
C ARG A 46 -4.81 -18.35 -9.35
N SER A 47 -4.12 -18.35 -8.21
CA SER A 47 -4.62 -17.75 -6.97
C SER A 47 -4.85 -16.24 -7.10
N ALA A 48 -5.73 -15.68 -6.26
CA ALA A 48 -5.96 -14.24 -6.22
C ALA A 48 -4.68 -13.42 -5.94
N ALA A 49 -3.81 -13.90 -5.04
CA ALA A 49 -2.50 -13.28 -4.78
C ALA A 49 -1.64 -13.21 -6.04
N THR A 50 -1.60 -14.30 -6.82
CA THR A 50 -0.87 -14.34 -8.10
C THR A 50 -1.47 -13.37 -9.12
N VAL A 51 -2.80 -13.28 -9.20
CA VAL A 51 -3.46 -12.32 -10.09
C VAL A 51 -3.13 -10.88 -9.72
N ARG A 52 -3.14 -10.52 -8.43
CA ARG A 52 -2.74 -9.18 -7.96
C ARG A 52 -1.29 -8.86 -8.31
N ARG A 53 -0.37 -9.82 -8.10
CA ARG A 53 1.03 -9.71 -8.51
C ARG A 53 1.18 -9.50 -10.01
N LEU A 54 0.45 -10.25 -10.84
CA LEU A 54 0.51 -10.09 -12.29
C LEU A 54 -0.06 -8.74 -12.75
N LYS A 55 -1.09 -8.22 -12.08
CA LYS A 55 -1.64 -6.89 -12.36
C LYS A 55 -0.61 -5.79 -12.09
N MET A 56 0.22 -5.93 -11.06
CA MET A 56 1.32 -4.99 -10.75
C MET A 56 2.27 -4.79 -11.96
N TYR A 57 2.57 -5.83 -12.72
CA TYR A 57 3.41 -5.69 -13.92
C TYR A 57 2.71 -4.95 -15.08
N LYS A 58 1.38 -4.79 -15.03
CA LYS A 58 0.58 -4.13 -16.07
C LYS A 58 0.31 -2.65 -15.74
N ASN A 59 1.09 -2.04 -14.85
CA ASN A 59 0.86 -0.67 -14.40
C ASN A 59 1.18 0.34 -15.50
N ARG A 60 0.14 0.89 -16.14
CA ARG A 60 0.24 1.93 -17.17
C ARG A 60 -0.75 3.07 -16.86
N PRO A 61 -0.39 4.33 -17.11
CA PRO A 61 -1.29 5.45 -16.90
C PRO A 61 -2.51 5.35 -17.82
N VAL A 62 -3.69 5.49 -17.22
CA VAL A 62 -4.96 5.52 -17.96
C VAL A 62 -5.15 6.91 -18.55
N ARG A 63 -5.44 6.99 -19.85
CA ARG A 63 -5.60 8.26 -20.58
C ARG A 63 -7.01 8.43 -21.15
N CYS A 64 -7.46 9.68 -21.28
CA CYS A 64 -8.61 10.05 -22.10
C CYS A 64 -8.28 9.92 -23.59
N SER A 65 -9.31 9.90 -24.44
CA SER A 65 -9.16 9.99 -25.91
C SER A 65 -8.35 11.24 -26.34
N LYS A 66 -8.44 12.35 -25.60
CA LYS A 66 -7.64 13.58 -25.81
C LYS A 66 -6.18 13.48 -25.30
N GLY A 67 -5.70 12.31 -24.87
CA GLY A 67 -4.33 12.09 -24.38
C GLY A 67 -4.05 12.51 -22.93
N ARG A 68 -4.98 13.19 -22.25
CA ARG A 68 -4.82 13.58 -20.83
C ARG A 68 -4.80 12.36 -19.90
N VAL A 69 -3.84 12.31 -18.97
CA VAL A 69 -3.75 11.27 -17.92
C VAL A 69 -4.87 11.45 -16.90
N LEU A 70 -5.68 10.40 -16.71
CA LEU A 70 -6.77 10.32 -15.73
C LEU A 70 -6.30 9.76 -14.39
N SER A 71 -5.56 8.65 -14.43
CA SER A 71 -5.09 7.95 -13.24
C SER A 71 -3.76 7.29 -13.54
N ASN A 72 -2.86 7.33 -12.56
CA ASN A 72 -1.60 6.61 -12.56
C ASN A 72 -1.34 6.11 -11.13
N GLU A 73 -0.93 4.86 -10.99
CA GLU A 73 -0.66 4.27 -9.68
C GLU A 73 0.58 4.92 -9.04
N PHE A 74 0.50 5.27 -7.76
CA PHE A 74 1.58 5.88 -6.96
C PHE A 74 2.12 7.23 -7.46
N GLN A 75 1.44 7.88 -8.40
CA GLN A 75 1.85 9.16 -8.99
C GLN A 75 0.72 10.19 -8.85
N SER A 76 0.25 10.36 -7.62
CA SER A 76 -0.72 11.42 -7.27
C SER A 76 -0.06 12.78 -7.41
N LYS A 77 -0.81 13.75 -7.94
CA LYS A 77 -0.36 15.15 -8.07
C LYS A 77 -0.63 15.99 -6.82
N ASP A 78 -1.47 15.45 -5.93
CA ASP A 78 -1.89 16.12 -4.71
C ASP A 78 -0.73 16.11 -3.72
N LEU A 79 -0.38 17.28 -3.19
CA LEU A 79 0.64 17.39 -2.16
C LEU A 79 0.03 16.98 -0.80
N PRO A 80 0.64 16.03 -0.08
CA PRO A 80 0.20 15.71 1.27
C PRO A 80 0.57 16.84 2.24
N SER A 81 -0.16 16.94 3.37
CA SER A 81 0.26 17.79 4.48
C SER A 81 1.50 17.17 5.14
N THR A 82 2.61 17.92 5.13
CA THR A 82 3.92 17.46 5.64
C THR A 82 4.17 17.78 7.11
N ARG A 83 3.24 18.49 7.76
CA ARG A 83 3.40 18.86 9.18
C ARG A 83 3.25 17.64 10.08
N ILE A 84 4.21 17.48 10.97
CA ILE A 84 4.21 16.44 12.00
C ILE A 84 3.66 17.06 13.29
N GLN A 85 2.75 16.36 13.97
CA GLN A 85 2.16 16.82 15.23
C GLN A 85 3.22 16.80 16.35
N PRO A 86 3.36 17.85 17.18
CA PRO A 86 4.28 17.80 18.31
C PRO A 86 3.87 16.72 19.32
N ASP A 87 4.82 15.85 19.70
CA ASP A 87 4.63 14.78 20.68
C ASP A 87 5.87 14.66 21.58
N PRO A 88 5.73 14.71 22.92
CA PRO A 88 6.84 14.51 23.85
C PRO A 88 7.58 13.18 23.66
N ARG A 89 6.91 12.14 23.14
CA ARG A 89 7.49 10.81 22.93
C ARG A 89 8.65 10.81 21.94
N TRP A 90 8.79 11.84 21.11
CA TRP A 90 9.93 11.97 20.20
C TRP A 90 11.24 12.21 20.92
N PHE A 91 11.18 12.79 22.11
CA PHE A 91 12.34 13.14 22.91
C PHE A 91 12.59 12.12 24.04
N VAL A 92 11.73 11.11 24.17
CA VAL A 92 11.93 10.01 25.11
C VAL A 92 12.91 9.00 24.52
N ASN A 93 13.79 8.45 25.36
CA ASN A 93 14.74 7.42 24.95
C ASN A 93 13.99 6.17 24.44
N THR A 94 14.13 5.85 23.15
CA THR A 94 13.37 4.76 22.49
C THR A 94 14.03 3.38 22.55
N ARG A 95 15.35 3.32 22.72
CA ARG A 95 16.12 2.08 22.87
C ARG A 95 17.06 2.23 24.06
N VAL A 96 16.62 1.72 25.20
CA VAL A 96 17.44 1.61 26.42
C VAL A 96 17.72 0.14 26.64
N VAL A 97 18.95 -0.18 27.02
CA VAL A 97 19.41 -1.55 27.32
C VAL A 97 19.96 -1.53 28.73
N ASP A 98 19.63 -2.55 29.51
CA ASP A 98 20.17 -2.69 30.86
C ASP A 98 21.64 -3.09 30.82
N GLN A 99 22.43 -2.56 31.75
CA GLN A 99 23.89 -2.79 31.77
C GLN A 99 24.25 -4.29 31.88
N LYS A 100 23.47 -5.05 32.67
CA LYS A 100 23.67 -6.50 32.85
C LYS A 100 23.38 -7.28 31.57
N GLU A 101 22.34 -6.89 30.84
CA GLU A 101 21.99 -7.53 29.56
C GLU A 101 23.05 -7.21 28.49
N LEU A 102 23.61 -5.99 28.53
CA LEU A 102 24.68 -5.57 27.65
C LEU A 102 25.96 -6.38 27.89
N GLU A 103 26.31 -6.61 29.15
CA GLU A 103 27.45 -7.44 29.54
C GLU A 103 27.25 -8.91 29.13
N GLY A 104 26.09 -9.51 29.44
CA GLY A 104 25.77 -10.87 29.02
C GLY A 104 25.81 -11.05 27.50
N PHE A 105 25.30 -10.07 26.75
CA PHE A 105 25.38 -10.10 25.29
C PHE A 105 26.82 -10.02 24.77
N ARG A 106 27.69 -9.21 25.40
CA ARG A 106 29.11 -9.12 25.02
C ARG A 106 29.79 -10.48 25.19
N GLU A 107 29.57 -11.15 26.31
CA GLU A 107 30.12 -12.50 26.55
C GLU A 107 29.62 -13.53 25.55
N GLU A 108 28.31 -13.54 25.26
CA GLU A 108 27.73 -14.43 24.25
C GLU A 108 28.34 -14.17 22.88
N MET A 109 28.46 -12.90 22.47
CA MET A 109 29.05 -12.53 21.18
C MET A 109 30.54 -12.92 21.08
N GLU A 110 31.31 -12.83 22.15
CA GLU A 110 32.70 -13.31 22.17
C GLU A 110 32.76 -14.83 21.98
N LYS A 111 31.92 -15.60 22.70
CA LYS A 111 31.81 -17.05 22.52
C LYS A 111 31.43 -17.42 21.08
N TYR A 112 30.47 -16.70 20.50
CA TYR A 112 30.06 -16.90 19.10
C TYR A 112 31.15 -16.52 18.09
N LYS A 113 31.94 -15.47 18.35
CA LYS A 113 33.07 -15.09 17.49
C LYS A 113 34.20 -16.12 17.50
N LEU A 114 34.45 -16.75 18.65
CA LEU A 114 35.49 -17.77 18.79
C LEU A 114 35.16 -19.05 18.00
N SER A 115 33.88 -19.32 17.76
CA SER A 115 33.43 -20.49 17.00
C SER A 115 33.38 -20.21 15.48
N ASN A 116 34.20 -20.90 14.70
CA ASN A 116 34.27 -20.74 13.24
C ASN A 116 33.06 -21.32 12.46
N TYR A 117 32.18 -22.08 13.11
CA TYR A 117 31.06 -22.77 12.46
C TYR A 117 29.71 -22.07 12.65
N ASN A 118 29.66 -21.01 13.45
CA ASN A 118 28.40 -20.36 13.80
C ASN A 118 28.11 -19.17 12.86
N VAL A 119 26.89 -19.12 12.32
CA VAL A 119 26.42 -18.04 11.44
C VAL A 119 25.20 -17.37 12.05
N THR A 120 25.26 -16.05 12.21
CA THR A 120 24.13 -15.25 12.70
C THR A 120 23.17 -14.92 11.55
N ILE A 121 21.92 -15.39 11.62
CA ILE A 121 20.90 -15.14 10.58
C ILE A 121 20.21 -13.78 10.76
N LYS A 122 19.94 -13.37 12.01
CA LYS A 122 19.39 -12.06 12.35
C LYS A 122 20.10 -11.50 13.58
N GLY A 123 20.96 -10.51 13.38
CA GLY A 123 21.63 -9.81 14.47
C GLY A 123 20.67 -8.89 15.22
N LYS A 124 20.89 -8.75 16.54
CA LYS A 124 20.29 -7.68 17.33
C LYS A 124 21.13 -6.41 17.15
N ASN A 125 20.51 -5.28 16.82
CA ASN A 125 21.20 -4.00 16.69
C ASN A 125 21.32 -3.36 18.08
N LEU A 126 22.46 -3.55 18.74
CA LEU A 126 22.78 -2.81 19.96
C LEU A 126 23.27 -1.39 19.64
N PRO A 127 23.04 -0.42 20.54
CA PRO A 127 23.83 0.79 20.58
C PRO A 127 25.22 0.43 21.11
N LEU A 128 26.16 0.16 20.20
CA LEU A 128 27.57 -0.06 20.49
C LEU A 128 28.36 1.26 20.37
#